data_AF-Q4WSA2-F1
#
_entry.id   AF-Q4WSA2-F1
#
_cell.length_a   1.000
_cell.length_b   1.000
_cell.length_c   1.000
_cell.angle_alpha   90.00
_cell.angle_beta   90.00
_cell.angle_gamma   90.00
#
_symmetry.space_group_name_H-M   'P 1'
#
loop_
_entity.id
_entity.type
_entity.pdbx_description
1 polymer ?
#
loop_
_entity_poly.entity_id
_entity_poly.type
_entity_poly.pdbx_seq_one_letter_code
_entity_poly.pdbx_strand_id
1 'polypeptide(L)'
;MLLFLLLGCPTPQRIVTYSLSSNRQRPLAGAFHAAIFNTFRRFRSQVLYVVPPFVVAYAAMNWAIERNEYLNSKPGRLAEGVEE
;
A
#
# COMPACT_ATOMS: atom_id res chain seq x y z
N MET A 1 -0.49 34.98 -10.50
CA MET A 1 0.57 34.71 -11.49
C MET A 1 1.98 35.02 -11.00
N LEU A 2 2.19 35.73 -9.88
CA LEU A 2 3.53 35.94 -9.31
C LEU A 2 4.06 34.77 -8.44
N LEU A 3 3.18 33.92 -7.90
CA LEU A 3 3.59 32.86 -6.97
C LEU A 3 4.26 31.64 -7.64
N PHE A 4 4.07 31.45 -8.95
CA PHE A 4 4.62 30.30 -9.69
C PHE A 4 6.09 30.48 -10.10
N LEU A 5 6.60 31.71 -10.11
CA LEU A 5 7.95 32.03 -10.58
C LEU A 5 9.04 31.73 -9.52
N LEU A 6 8.65 31.62 -8.25
CA LEU A 6 9.57 31.38 -7.12
C LEU A 6 9.94 29.91 -6.92
N LEU A 7 9.18 28.95 -7.47
CA LEU A 7 9.37 27.51 -7.25
C LEU A 7 10.40 26.86 -8.19
N GLY A 8 11.21 27.64 -8.92
CA GLY A 8 12.25 27.11 -9.82
C GLY A 8 11.73 26.24 -10.96
N CYS A 9 10.42 26.24 -11.20
CA CYS A 9 9.78 25.45 -12.25
C CYS A 9 10.07 26.08 -13.62
N PRO A 10 10.50 25.30 -14.64
CA PRO A 10 10.67 25.82 -15.99
C PRO A 10 9.35 26.42 -16.48
N THR A 11 9.39 27.62 -17.05
CA THR A 11 8.18 28.29 -17.53
C THR A 11 7.55 27.45 -18.64
N PRO A 12 6.27 27.03 -18.50
CA PRO A 12 5.61 26.22 -19.52
C PRO A 12 5.47 27.04 -20.81
N GLN A 13 6.30 26.75 -21.81
CA GLN A 13 6.26 27.43 -23.10
C GLN A 13 5.22 26.76 -24.00
N ARG A 14 4.23 27.53 -24.48
CA ARG A 14 3.22 27.09 -25.47
C ARG A 14 2.30 25.92 -25.04
N ILE A 15 1.80 25.92 -23.80
CA ILE A 15 0.77 24.96 -23.35
C ILE A 15 -0.56 25.70 -23.19
N VAL A 16 -1.58 25.30 -23.94
CA VAL A 16 -2.95 25.82 -23.80
C VAL A 16 -3.80 24.80 -23.07
N THR A 17 -4.36 25.18 -21.92
CA THR A 17 -5.25 24.33 -21.12
C THR A 17 -6.67 24.85 -21.19
N TYR A 18 -7.62 23.92 -21.35
CA TYR A 18 -9.05 24.21 -21.35
C TYR A 18 -9.67 23.58 -20.12
N SER A 19 -10.54 24.32 -19.43
CA SER A 19 -11.28 23.83 -18.28
C SER A 19 -12.75 24.26 -18.36
N LEU A 20 -13.64 23.43 -17.81
CA LEU A 20 -15.07 23.75 -17.66
C LEU A 20 -15.35 24.16 -16.21
N SER A 21 -16.24 25.14 -16.02
CA SER A 21 -16.73 25.51 -14.69
C SER A 21 -17.34 24.31 -13.95
N SER A 22 -17.02 24.15 -12.67
CA SER A 22 -17.48 23.03 -11.82
C SER A 22 -19.00 22.92 -11.75
N ASN A 23 -19.72 24.04 -11.82
CA ASN A 23 -21.19 24.06 -11.80
C ASN A 23 -21.83 23.42 -13.05
N ARG A 24 -21.05 23.27 -14.14
CA ARG A 24 -21.50 22.64 -15.39
C ARG A 24 -20.99 21.21 -15.54
N GLN A 25 -20.20 20.69 -14.60
CA GLN A 25 -19.73 19.31 -14.61
C GLN A 25 -20.64 18.43 -13.76
N ARG A 26 -20.82 17.17 -14.16
CA ARG A 26 -21.47 16.15 -13.32
C ARG A 26 -20.41 15.51 -12.42
N PRO A 27 -20.37 15.80 -11.11
CA PRO A 27 -19.23 15.47 -10.26
C PRO A 27 -18.98 13.97 -10.08
N LEU A 28 -20.00 13.13 -10.25
CA LEU A 28 -19.92 11.67 -10.08
C LEU A 28 -20.31 10.89 -11.35
N ALA A 29 -20.42 11.54 -12.50
CA ALA A 29 -20.76 10.84 -13.74
C ALA A 29 -19.70 9.79 -14.06
N GLY A 30 -20.11 8.52 -14.16
CA GLY A 30 -19.21 7.40 -14.46
C GLY A 30 -18.24 7.04 -13.33
N ALA A 31 -18.37 7.64 -12.14
CA ALA A 31 -17.44 7.44 -11.03
C ALA A 31 -17.40 5.97 -10.57
N PHE A 32 -18.53 5.26 -10.52
CA PHE A 32 -18.55 3.85 -10.12
C PHE A 32 -17.80 2.94 -11.09
N HIS A 33 -18.10 3.03 -12.38
CA HIS A 33 -17.41 2.25 -13.41
C HIS A 33 -15.92 2.61 -13.48
N ALA A 34 -15.61 3.91 -13.50
CA ALA A 34 -14.22 4.39 -13.54
C ALA A 34 -13.45 4.02 -12.27
N ALA A 35 -14.06 4.14 -11.08
CA ALA A 35 -13.40 3.84 -9.82
C ALA A 35 -13.06 2.36 -9.72
N ILE A 36 -14.00 1.46 -9.99
CA ILE A 36 -13.77 0.01 -9.83
C ILE A 36 -12.65 -0.46 -10.77
N PHE A 37 -12.76 -0.19 -12.07
CA PHE A 37 -11.78 -0.69 -13.04
C PHE A 37 -10.42 0.03 -12.94
N ASN A 38 -10.40 1.33 -12.64
CA ASN A 38 -9.15 2.07 -12.49
C ASN A 38 -8.44 1.71 -11.18
N THR A 39 -9.19 1.48 -10.09
CA THR A 39 -8.62 1.08 -8.79
C THR A 39 -8.06 -0.33 -8.88
N PHE A 40 -8.78 -1.27 -9.50
CA PHE A 40 -8.26 -2.63 -9.71
C PHE A 40 -6.98 -2.63 -10.57
N ARG A 41 -6.95 -1.84 -11.66
CA ARG A 41 -5.75 -1.69 -12.50
C ARG A 41 -4.56 -1.12 -11.73
N ARG A 42 -4.78 -0.21 -10.77
CA ARG A 42 -3.73 0.36 -9.91
C ARG A 42 -3.29 -0.62 -8.80
N PHE A 43 -4.24 -1.35 -8.23
CA PHE A 43 -3.98 -2.34 -7.20
C PHE A 43 -3.11 -3.49 -7.72
N ARG A 44 -3.42 -4.03 -8.90
CA ARG A 44 -2.66 -5.17 -9.47
C ARG A 44 -1.18 -4.86 -9.71
N SER A 45 -0.81 -3.61 -9.97
CA SER A 45 0.60 -3.24 -10.17
C SER A 45 1.38 -3.12 -8.86
N GLN A 46 0.70 -2.97 -7.72
CA GLN A 46 1.33 -2.78 -6.41
C GLN A 46 1.21 -4.01 -5.51
N VAL A 47 0.18 -4.84 -5.71
CA VAL A 47 -0.08 -6.02 -4.87
C VAL A 47 1.13 -6.96 -4.81
N LEU A 48 1.89 -7.11 -5.90
CA LEU A 48 3.07 -7.97 -5.93
C LEU A 48 4.27 -7.43 -5.14
N TYR A 49 4.34 -6.13 -4.87
CA TYR A 49 5.38 -5.56 -4.03
C TYR A 49 5.00 -5.57 -2.55
N VAL A 50 3.71 -5.50 -2.27
CA VAL A 50 3.18 -5.34 -0.91
C VAL A 50 2.87 -6.69 -0.27
N VAL A 51 2.30 -7.65 -1.01
CA VAL A 51 1.87 -8.93 -0.44
C VAL A 51 3.04 -9.82 0.01
N PRO A 52 4.13 -10.00 -0.76
CA PRO A 52 5.22 -10.88 -0.34
C PRO A 52 5.84 -10.53 1.02
N PRO A 53 6.21 -9.27 1.33
CA PRO A 53 6.77 -8.96 2.65
C PRO A 53 5.75 -9.17 3.78
N PHE A 54 4.45 -8.90 3.56
CA PHE A 54 3.43 -9.16 4.57
C PHE A 54 3.21 -10.65 4.84
N VAL A 55 3.24 -11.49 3.79
CA VAL A 55 3.15 -12.94 3.96
C VAL A 55 4.34 -13.47 4.75
N VAL A 56 5.55 -13.01 4.43
CA VAL A 56 6.78 -13.40 5.17
C VAL A 56 6.70 -12.96 6.62
N ALA A 57 6.28 -11.73 6.89
CA ALA A 57 6.14 -11.23 8.26
C ALA A 57 5.11 -12.03 9.07
N TYR A 58 3.98 -12.37 8.46
CA TYR A 58 2.94 -13.16 9.11
C TYR A 58 3.40 -14.60 9.40
N ALA A 59 4.09 -15.23 8.45
CA ALA A 59 4.66 -16.55 8.65
C ALA A 59 5.71 -16.58 9.76
N ALA A 60 6.61 -15.59 9.78
CA ALA A 60 7.63 -15.46 10.82
C ALA A 60 7.02 -15.22 12.21
N MET A 61 5.95 -14.42 12.28
CA MET A 61 5.22 -14.18 13.53
C MET A 61 4.55 -15.45 14.05
N ASN A 62 3.85 -16.20 13.19
CA ASN A 62 3.21 -17.46 13.61
C ASN A 62 4.25 -18.48 14.09
N TRP A 63 5.37 -18.62 13.37
CA TRP A 63 6.47 -19.47 13.80
C TRP A 63 7.02 -19.06 15.17
N ALA A 64 7.21 -17.76 15.40
CA ALA A 64 7.69 -17.24 16.68
C ALA A 64 6.71 -17.51 17.83
N ILE A 65 5.40 -17.39 17.59
CA ILE A 65 4.35 -17.68 18.58
C ILE A 65 4.35 -19.17 18.93
N GLU A 66 4.30 -20.05 17.93
CA GLU A 66 4.30 -21.51 18.12
C GLU A 66 5.56 -21.97 18.86
N ARG A 67 6.73 -21.43 18.49
CA ARG A 67 7.98 -21.72 19.16
C ARG A 67 7.98 -21.25 20.62
N ASN A 68 7.46 -20.06 20.89
CA ASN A 68 7.36 -19.52 22.26
C ASN A 68 6.41 -20.35 23.13
N GLU A 69 5.26 -20.77 22.59
CA GLU A 69 4.32 -21.64 23.30
C GLU A 69 4.92 -23.03 23.58
N TYR A 70 5.63 -23.59 22.61
CA TYR A 70 6.32 -24.87 22.77
C TYR A 70 7.38 -24.81 23.89
N LEU A 71 8.21 -23.77 23.91
CA LEU A 71 9.24 -23.55 24.94
C LEU A 71 8.66 -23.49 26.36
N ASN A 72 7.51 -22.85 26.52
CA ASN A 72 6.84 -22.72 27.82
C ASN A 72 6.04 -23.97 28.22
N SER A 73 5.82 -24.90 27.30
CA SER A 73 5.11 -26.15 27.54
C SER A 73 5.93 -27.17 28.35
N LYS A 74 5.25 -28.14 28.97
CA LYS A 74 5.89 -29.25 29.71
C LYS A 74 6.89 -30.06 28.86
N PRO A 75 6.56 -30.49 27.63
CA PRO A 75 7.52 -31.22 26.79
C PRO A 75 8.69 -30.35 26.32
N GLY A 76 8.47 -29.06 26.03
CA GLY A 76 9.55 -28.15 25.63
C GLY A 76 10.58 -27.93 26.72
N ARG A 77 10.13 -27.75 27.97
CA ARG A 77 11.01 -27.62 29.14
C ARG A 77 11.83 -28.89 29.43
N LEU A 78 11.27 -30.06 29.10
CA LEU A 78 11.96 -31.34 29.23
C LEU A 78 13.01 -31.54 28.12
N ALA A 79 12.72 -31.08 26.90
CA ALA A 79 13.63 -31.21 25.76
C ALA A 79 14.87 -30.29 25.86
N GLU A 80 14.72 -29.07 26.40
CA GLU A 80 15.86 -28.16 26.60
C GLU A 80 16.54 -28.31 27.96
N GLY A 81 15.81 -28.73 29.00
CA GLY A 81 16.38 -28.97 30.33
C GLY A 81 17.13 -30.29 30.50
N VAL A 82 17.19 -31.13 29.46
CA VAL A 82 17.94 -32.41 29.43
C VAL A 82 19.29 -32.26 28.70
N GLU A 83 19.53 -31.11 28.05
CA GLU A 83 20.79 -30.82 27.34
C GLU A 83 21.82 -30.07 28.20
N GLU A 84 21.53 -29.82 29.50
CA GLU A 84 22.53 -29.46 30.53
C GLU A 84 22.91 -30.68 31.39
#